data_AF-A0AA42B6H6-F1
#
_entry.id   AF-A0AA42B6H6-F1
#
_cell.length_a   1.000
_cell.length_b   1.000
_cell.length_c   1.000
_cell.angle_alpha   90.00
_cell.angle_beta   90.00
_cell.angle_gamma   90.00
#
_symmetry.space_group_name_H-M   'P 1'
#
loop_
_entity.id
_entity.type
_entity.pdbx_description
1 polymer ?
#
loop_
_entity_poly.entity_id
_entity_poly.type
_entity_poly.pdbx_seq_one_letter_code
_entity_poly.pdbx_strand_id
1 'polypeptide(L)'
;MRSLVFAVSILAATSVFAEEKQLADELVPIAAEAKYLIAQCGQDLDPERFVDLSKIYAYTNGYSPDSEIDWDYVKLESHKLFMQMQQDLPNASGCDNLLEKFADSLPALQTKPELKLEPIVE
;
A
#
# COMPACT_ATOMS: atom_id res chain seq x y z
N MET A 1 -45.76 15.93 -31.00
CA MET A 1 -44.57 15.13 -31.39
C MET A 1 -43.38 15.62 -30.59
N ARG A 2 -42.69 14.69 -29.92
CA ARG A 2 -41.25 14.69 -29.58
C ARG A 2 -40.66 15.90 -28.83
N SER A 3 -40.22 15.65 -27.61
CA SER A 3 -38.82 15.90 -27.25
C SER A 3 -38.41 14.96 -26.13
N LEU A 4 -37.69 13.89 -26.52
CA LEU A 4 -36.86 13.11 -25.62
C LEU A 4 -35.65 13.97 -25.28
N VAL A 5 -35.56 14.45 -24.04
CA VAL A 5 -34.31 14.93 -23.47
C VAL A 5 -33.61 13.71 -22.90
N PHE A 6 -32.63 13.21 -23.63
CA PHE A 6 -31.82 12.05 -23.25
C PHE A 6 -30.90 12.43 -22.10
N ALA A 7 -30.94 11.61 -21.05
CA ALA A 7 -30.08 11.65 -19.89
C ALA A 7 -28.60 11.54 -20.26
N VAL A 8 -27.78 12.45 -19.76
CA VAL A 8 -26.31 12.33 -19.74
C VAL A 8 -25.85 12.80 -18.37
N SER A 9 -25.72 11.89 -17.40
CA SER A 9 -25.07 12.18 -16.10
C SER A 9 -24.64 10.90 -15.35
N ILE A 10 -23.92 9.96 -15.99
CA ILE A 10 -23.38 8.76 -15.30
C ILE A 10 -21.96 8.40 -15.79
N LEU A 11 -21.02 9.36 -15.85
CA LEU A 11 -19.65 9.10 -16.33
C LEU A 11 -18.55 9.46 -15.32
N ALA A 12 -18.88 9.92 -14.11
CA ALA A 12 -17.88 10.32 -13.11
C ALA A 12 -17.55 9.25 -12.05
N ALA A 13 -18.43 8.27 -11.83
CA ALA A 13 -18.21 7.28 -10.76
C ALA A 13 -17.24 6.15 -11.16
N THR A 14 -17.11 5.84 -12.44
CA THR A 14 -16.35 4.66 -12.90
C THR A 14 -14.83 4.84 -12.83
N SER A 15 -14.33 6.08 -12.85
CA SER A 15 -12.88 6.34 -12.78
C SER A 15 -12.33 6.16 -11.38
N VAL A 16 -13.08 6.57 -10.35
CA VAL A 16 -12.65 6.46 -8.94
C VAL A 16 -12.52 5.00 -8.51
N PHE A 17 -13.52 4.16 -8.82
CA PHE A 17 -13.45 2.73 -8.50
C PHE A 17 -12.30 1.99 -9.20
N ALA A 18 -11.92 2.41 -10.41
CA ALA A 18 -10.80 1.79 -11.13
C ALA A 18 -9.46 2.15 -10.46
N GLU A 19 -9.33 3.38 -10.00
CA GLU A 19 -8.17 3.91 -9.32
C GLU A 19 -7.99 3.27 -7.93
N GLU A 20 -9.06 3.16 -7.12
CA GLU A 20 -9.04 2.49 -5.81
C GLU A 20 -8.62 1.02 -5.93
N LYS A 21 -9.17 0.31 -6.93
CA LYS A 21 -8.78 -1.06 -7.21
C LYS A 21 -7.31 -1.15 -7.63
N GLN A 22 -6.84 -0.26 -8.49
CA GLN A 22 -5.45 -0.26 -8.94
C GLN A 22 -4.49 -0.04 -7.77
N LEU A 23 -4.80 0.91 -6.88
CA LEU A 23 -4.02 1.15 -5.67
C LEU A 23 -3.96 -0.10 -4.79
N ALA A 24 -5.10 -0.74 -4.56
CA ALA A 24 -5.15 -1.97 -3.78
C ALA A 24 -4.33 -3.10 -4.42
N ASP A 25 -4.44 -3.29 -5.74
CA ASP A 25 -3.68 -4.28 -6.51
C ASP A 25 -2.16 -4.02 -6.42
N GLU A 26 -1.72 -2.75 -6.39
CA GLU A 26 -0.30 -2.36 -6.20
C GLU A 26 0.20 -2.61 -4.77
N LEU A 27 -0.65 -2.45 -3.75
CA LEU A 27 -0.28 -2.66 -2.35
C LEU A 27 -0.19 -4.14 -1.96
N VAL A 28 -0.89 -5.04 -2.66
CA VAL A 28 -0.86 -6.49 -2.43
C VAL A 28 0.56 -7.08 -2.42
N PRO A 29 1.40 -6.90 -3.46
CA PRO A 29 2.77 -7.42 -3.47
C PRO A 29 3.64 -6.80 -2.38
N ILE A 30 3.52 -5.50 -2.13
CA ILE A 30 4.30 -4.80 -1.11
C ILE A 30 3.95 -5.34 0.29
N ALA A 31 2.67 -5.58 0.57
CA ALA A 31 2.21 -6.17 1.83
C ALA A 31 2.66 -7.63 1.99
N ALA A 32 2.71 -8.41 0.91
CA ALA A 32 3.22 -9.79 0.94
C ALA A 32 4.72 -9.84 1.26
N GLU A 33 5.49 -8.95 0.65
CA GLU A 33 6.93 -8.80 0.91
C GLU A 33 7.20 -8.34 2.34
N ALA A 34 6.43 -7.37 2.86
CA ALA A 34 6.52 -6.95 4.25
C ALA A 34 6.24 -8.11 5.22
N LYS A 35 5.23 -8.94 4.94
CA LYS A 35 4.97 -10.17 5.71
C LYS A 35 6.15 -11.14 5.66
N TYR A 36 6.78 -11.31 4.50
CA TYR A 36 7.96 -12.16 4.35
C TYR A 36 9.15 -11.64 5.16
N LEU A 37 9.40 -10.32 5.12
CA LEU A 37 10.45 -9.67 5.92
C LEU A 37 10.26 -9.90 7.43
N ILE A 38 9.02 -9.84 7.92
CA ILE A 38 8.70 -10.15 9.33
C ILE A 38 8.93 -11.64 9.62
N ALA A 39 8.32 -12.52 8.82
CA ALA A 39 8.26 -13.94 9.13
C ALA A 39 9.57 -14.70 8.89
N GLN A 40 10.38 -14.26 7.92
CA GLN A 40 11.58 -14.99 7.46
C GLN A 40 12.88 -14.20 7.65
N CYS A 41 12.83 -12.86 7.63
CA CYS A 41 14.02 -12.00 7.66
C CYS A 41 14.24 -11.26 8.99
N GLY A 42 13.42 -11.55 10.00
CA GLY A 42 13.56 -11.02 11.36
C GLY A 42 13.35 -9.51 11.48
N GLN A 43 12.63 -8.89 10.54
CA GLN A 43 12.33 -7.46 10.60
C GLN A 43 11.10 -7.19 11.47
N ASP A 44 11.17 -6.19 12.34
CA ASP A 44 10.04 -5.75 13.17
C ASP A 44 9.35 -4.55 12.51
N LEU A 45 8.37 -4.81 11.64
CA LEU A 45 7.66 -3.76 10.90
C LEU A 45 6.34 -3.43 11.59
N ASP A 46 6.09 -2.14 11.81
CA ASP A 46 4.88 -1.62 12.43
C ASP A 46 3.71 -1.62 11.41
N PRO A 47 2.64 -2.40 11.63
CA PRO A 47 1.51 -2.47 10.71
C PRO A 47 0.77 -1.14 10.53
N GLU A 48 0.70 -0.29 11.57
CA GLU A 48 0.05 1.02 11.47
C GLU A 48 0.86 1.94 10.56
N ARG A 49 2.19 1.85 10.61
CA ARG A 49 3.06 2.64 9.73
C ARG A 49 3.05 2.15 8.30
N PHE A 50 2.88 0.85 8.08
CA PHE A 50 2.64 0.34 6.74
C PHE A 50 1.41 1.00 6.12
N VAL A 51 0.31 1.12 6.89
CA VAL A 51 -0.91 1.80 6.44
C VAL A 51 -0.66 3.28 6.15
N ASP A 52 0.02 4.00 7.03
CA ASP A 52 0.30 5.42 6.83
C ASP A 52 1.24 5.68 5.64
N LEU A 53 2.28 4.88 5.48
CA LEU A 53 3.19 4.95 4.33
C LEU A 53 2.49 4.56 3.03
N SER A 54 1.50 3.67 3.06
CA SER A 54 0.70 3.33 1.88
C SER A 54 -0.15 4.51 1.40
N LYS A 55 -0.65 5.35 2.32
CA LYS A 55 -1.36 6.60 1.96
C LYS A 55 -0.40 7.61 1.35
N ILE A 56 0.81 7.74 1.90
CA ILE A 56 1.87 8.59 1.34
C ILE A 56 2.26 8.08 -0.05
N TYR A 57 2.46 6.77 -0.21
CA TYR A 57 2.73 6.12 -1.48
C TYR A 57 1.63 6.47 -2.50
N ALA A 58 0.36 6.30 -2.14
CA ALA A 58 -0.76 6.64 -3.01
C ALA A 58 -0.66 8.09 -3.48
N TYR A 59 -0.53 9.04 -2.55
CA TYR A 59 -0.40 10.45 -2.87
C TYR A 59 0.80 10.74 -3.80
N THR A 60 1.97 10.16 -3.51
CA THR A 60 3.19 10.37 -4.32
C THR A 60 3.11 9.76 -5.73
N ASN A 61 2.25 8.77 -5.93
CA ASN A 61 2.04 8.13 -7.24
C ASN A 61 0.85 8.73 -8.01
N GLY A 62 0.31 9.86 -7.55
CA GLY A 62 -0.73 10.61 -8.27
C GLY A 62 -2.14 10.11 -8.04
N TYR A 63 -2.35 9.23 -7.05
CA TYR A 63 -3.68 8.87 -6.60
C TYR A 63 -4.37 10.04 -5.90
N SER A 64 -5.69 10.12 -6.02
CA SER A 64 -6.51 11.11 -5.35
C SER A 64 -6.32 11.03 -3.82
N PRO A 65 -6.24 12.18 -3.11
CA PRO A 65 -6.25 12.18 -1.64
C PRO A 65 -7.47 11.50 -1.02
N ASP A 66 -8.57 11.42 -1.78
CA ASP A 66 -9.83 10.80 -1.36
C ASP A 66 -9.94 9.32 -1.78
N SER A 67 -8.92 8.75 -2.44
CA SER A 67 -8.93 7.33 -2.82
C SER A 67 -8.98 6.43 -1.59
N GLU A 68 -10.00 5.59 -1.51
CA GLU A 68 -10.10 4.58 -0.47
C GLU A 68 -9.30 3.31 -0.84
N ILE A 69 -8.65 2.72 0.15
CA ILE A 69 -7.94 1.44 -0.01
C ILE A 69 -8.82 0.34 0.55
N ASP A 70 -9.16 -0.65 -0.27
CA ASP A 70 -9.80 -1.89 0.19
C ASP A 70 -8.80 -2.76 0.96
N TRP A 71 -8.69 -2.48 2.27
CA TRP A 71 -7.75 -3.17 3.15
C TRP A 71 -8.07 -4.66 3.36
N ASP A 72 -9.34 -5.05 3.24
CA ASP A 72 -9.74 -6.45 3.35
C ASP A 72 -9.24 -7.25 2.15
N TYR A 73 -9.36 -6.67 0.95
CA TYR A 73 -8.77 -7.22 -0.27
C TYR A 73 -7.24 -7.32 -0.17
N VAL A 74 -6.56 -6.22 0.19
CA VAL A 74 -5.09 -6.19 0.33
C VAL A 74 -4.63 -7.26 1.32
N LYS A 75 -5.29 -7.37 2.47
CA LYS A 75 -4.96 -8.36 3.50
C LYS A 75 -5.11 -9.79 3.00
N LEU A 76 -6.20 -10.10 2.30
CA LEU A 76 -6.49 -11.44 1.80
C LEU A 76 -5.50 -11.85 0.70
N GLU A 77 -5.35 -11.02 -0.34
CA GLU A 77 -4.52 -11.36 -1.49
C GLU A 77 -3.02 -11.34 -1.15
N SER A 78 -2.57 -10.39 -0.32
CA SER A 78 -1.17 -10.39 0.15
C SER A 78 -0.83 -11.63 0.98
N HIS A 79 -1.79 -12.18 1.73
CA HIS A 79 -1.57 -13.42 2.46
C HIS A 79 -1.41 -14.62 1.51
N LYS A 80 -2.24 -14.72 0.47
CA LYS A 80 -2.09 -15.77 -0.55
C LYS A 80 -0.72 -15.68 -1.25
N LEU A 81 -0.33 -14.47 -1.64
CA LEU A 81 0.97 -14.24 -2.27
C LEU A 81 2.13 -14.54 -1.32
N PHE A 82 2.02 -14.17 -0.04
CA PHE A 82 3.01 -14.53 0.98
C PHE A 82 3.18 -16.06 1.09
N MET A 83 2.09 -16.83 1.12
CA MET A 83 2.16 -18.30 1.16
C MET A 83 2.86 -18.87 -0.07
N GLN A 84 2.64 -18.27 -1.25
CA GLN A 84 3.35 -18.62 -2.48
C GLN A 84 4.84 -18.29 -2.37
N MET A 85 5.19 -17.09 -1.89
CA MET A 85 6.58 -16.68 -1.68
C MET A 85 7.32 -17.61 -0.73
N GLN A 86 6.68 -18.16 0.31
CA GLN A 86 7.32 -19.13 1.21
C GLN A 86 7.72 -20.44 0.50
N GLN A 87 7.00 -20.82 -0.57
CA GLN A 87 7.32 -21.99 -1.38
C GLN A 87 8.44 -21.68 -2.37
N ASP A 88 8.37 -20.51 -3.01
CA ASP A 88 9.33 -20.10 -4.04
C ASP A 88 10.68 -19.65 -3.46
N LEU A 89 10.66 -19.11 -2.25
CA LEU A 89 11.82 -18.57 -1.53
C LEU A 89 11.99 -19.29 -0.19
N PRO A 90 12.37 -20.58 -0.17
CA PRO A 90 12.52 -21.33 1.06
C PRO A 90 13.77 -20.90 1.84
N ASN A 91 13.75 -21.10 3.16
CA ASN A 91 14.90 -20.86 4.05
C ASN A 91 15.47 -19.44 3.95
N ALA A 92 14.60 -18.43 3.93
CA ALA A 92 15.00 -17.02 3.90
C ALA A 92 15.83 -16.60 2.66
N SER A 93 15.80 -17.37 1.57
CA SER A 93 16.58 -17.07 0.34
C SER A 93 16.21 -15.76 -0.35
N GLY A 94 15.05 -15.18 -0.05
CA GLY A 94 14.61 -13.89 -0.55
C GLY A 94 15.06 -12.69 0.29
N CYS A 95 15.67 -12.89 1.46
CA CYS A 95 15.86 -11.80 2.42
C CYS A 95 16.81 -10.72 1.93
N ASP A 96 17.95 -11.06 1.34
CA ASP A 96 18.93 -10.06 0.90
C ASP A 96 18.31 -9.10 -0.15
N ASN A 97 17.63 -9.65 -1.14
CA ASN A 97 16.96 -8.87 -2.18
C ASN A 97 15.83 -7.99 -1.62
N LEU A 98 15.04 -8.51 -0.68
CA LEU A 98 13.94 -7.74 -0.09
C LEU A 98 14.46 -6.66 0.87
N LEU A 99 15.51 -6.94 1.63
CA LEU A 99 16.15 -5.94 2.49
C LEU A 99 16.77 -4.81 1.68
N GLU A 100 17.38 -5.11 0.54
CA GLU A 100 17.86 -4.09 -0.41
C GLU A 100 16.69 -3.27 -0.96
N LYS A 101 15.61 -3.93 -1.40
CA LYS A 101 14.40 -3.26 -1.92
C LYS A 101 13.76 -2.30 -0.90
N PHE A 102 13.75 -2.69 0.37
CA PHE A 102 13.13 -1.91 1.44
C PHE A 102 14.13 -1.02 2.20
N ALA A 103 15.38 -0.91 1.77
CA ALA A 103 16.43 -0.21 2.52
C ALA A 103 16.04 1.21 2.96
N ASP A 104 15.41 1.98 2.05
CA ASP A 104 15.00 3.36 2.31
C ASP A 104 13.73 3.47 3.17
N SER A 105 12.85 2.46 3.13
CA SER A 105 11.57 2.48 3.83
C SER A 105 11.61 1.78 5.19
N LEU A 106 12.54 0.85 5.42
CA LEU A 106 12.70 0.10 6.67
C LEU A 106 12.75 1.01 7.91
N PRO A 107 13.56 2.10 7.96
CA PRO A 107 13.60 2.95 9.15
C PRO A 107 12.24 3.55 9.49
N ALA A 108 11.49 3.97 8.47
CA ALA A 108 10.15 4.54 8.62
C ALA A 108 9.10 3.48 8.99
N LEU A 109 9.29 2.23 8.58
CA LEU A 109 8.44 1.09 8.96
C LEU A 109 8.74 0.58 10.39
N GLN A 110 9.95 0.77 10.90
CA GLN A 110 10.37 0.27 12.22
C GLN A 110 10.16 1.31 13.34
N THR A 111 10.62 2.54 13.14
CA THR A 111 10.61 3.59 14.19
C THR A 111 9.90 4.87 13.76
N LYS A 112 9.04 5.44 14.62
CA LYS A 112 8.30 6.66 14.29
C LYS A 112 9.27 7.81 14.53
N PRO A 113 9.72 8.53 13.49
CA PRO A 113 10.53 9.72 13.75
C PRO A 113 9.67 10.70 14.54
N GLU A 114 10.18 11.15 15.69
CA GLU A 114 9.55 12.23 16.44
C GLU A 114 9.68 13.53 15.62
N LEU A 115 8.55 14.04 15.12
CA LEU A 115 8.50 15.36 14.53
C LEU A 115 8.64 16.40 15.65
N LYS A 116 9.88 16.86 15.87
CA LYS A 116 10.16 17.99 16.75
C LYS A 116 9.83 19.27 15.99
N LEU A 117 8.62 19.76 16.16
CA LEU A 117 8.25 21.09 15.69
C LEU A 117 8.91 22.12 16.60
N GLU A 118 9.85 22.89 16.06
CA GLU A 118 10.32 24.09 16.75
C GLU A 118 9.18 25.12 16.77
N PRO A 119 8.95 25.81 17.90
CA PRO A 119 7.94 26.86 17.95
C PRO A 119 8.30 27.94 16.93
N ILE A 120 7.34 28.30 16.09
CA ILE A 120 7.46 29.47 15.22
C ILE A 120 7.44 30.68 16.17
N VAL A 121 8.61 31.29 16.39
CA VAL A 121 8.73 32.53 17.15
C VAL A 121 8.23 33.65 16.23
N GLU A 122 7.03 34.16 16.49
CA GLU A 122 6.49 35.39 15.87
C GLU A 122 7.23 36.64 16.34
#